data_AF-A0A0N4X9I6-F1
#
_entry.id   AF-A0A0N4X9I6-F1
#
_cell.length_a   1.000
_cell.length_b   1.000
_cell.length_c   1.000
_cell.angle_alpha   90.00
_cell.angle_beta   90.00
_cell.angle_gamma   90.00
#
_symmetry.space_group_name_H-M   'P 1'
#
loop_
_entity.id
_entity.type
_entity.pdbx_description
1 polymer ?
#
loop_
_entity_poly.entity_id
_entity_poly.type
_entity_poly.pdbx_seq_one_letter_code
_entity_poly.pdbx_strand_id
1 'polypeptide(L)'
;MVLYMLSIFQLVVWTAISAIANLHGRFGVEIVGEVPIGLPPPRVPLFEGVLIKKLIVPAISIAVVAYAVTVSMGKLFARKHKYRIDPDQEIFALGISGTISSFFSVFPTSTSLSRSLVNEGAGARTQVSGLVASCVILCVILLIAPLLNSLPMCVLNSIVVVALSSLLTKVTELRYLWRFSKPDVIVWVSTALVTIFWDIIEGLATGMVLALISVVVHTQRPNVSLLGEVVRSDFRGIYNYTRAKRTETPILRFDAPVIFTNVQVLKEYIRKTIKLEPDSNEKKNDESMAMGPNWKAIILDCRAWTYTDAMGVEAMKELNDELRSKQVFLILANMKSCLRLQYAYAGLYRTFPARIRTNSEAFFKADKDDLVGVK
;
A
#
# COMPACT_ATOMS: atom_id res chain seq x y z
N MET A 1 25.75 -6.43 -14.90
CA MET A 1 26.62 -7.57 -15.23
C MET A 1 28.09 -7.24 -15.04
N VAL A 2 28.60 -6.18 -15.68
CA VAL A 2 30.02 -5.74 -15.59
C VAL A 2 30.51 -5.59 -14.13
N LEU A 3 29.75 -4.90 -13.28
CA LEU A 3 30.09 -4.71 -11.86
C LEU A 3 30.32 -6.03 -11.11
N TYR A 4 29.52 -7.08 -11.36
CA TYR A 4 29.64 -8.37 -10.66
C TYR A 4 30.84 -9.19 -11.14
N MET A 5 31.11 -9.19 -12.46
CA MET A 5 32.31 -9.81 -12.98
C MET A 5 33.57 -9.10 -12.49
N LEU A 6 33.51 -7.78 -12.35
CA LEU A 6 34.57 -6.98 -11.74
C LEU A 6 34.79 -7.38 -10.27
N SER A 7 33.73 -7.62 -9.49
CA SER A 7 33.85 -8.04 -8.08
C SER A 7 34.52 -9.41 -7.93
N ILE A 8 34.18 -10.39 -8.77
CA ILE A 8 34.83 -11.72 -8.74
C ILE A 8 36.30 -11.60 -9.15
N PHE A 9 36.58 -10.84 -10.20
CA PHE A 9 37.96 -10.60 -10.64
C PHE A 9 38.79 -9.90 -9.55
N GLN A 10 38.25 -8.86 -8.92
CA GLN A 10 38.85 -8.18 -7.78
C GLN A 10 39.13 -9.16 -6.63
N LEU A 11 38.16 -10.01 -6.29
CA LEU A 11 38.32 -11.01 -5.24
C LEU A 11 39.49 -11.95 -5.54
N VAL A 12 39.56 -12.51 -6.76
CA VAL A 12 40.65 -13.43 -7.16
C VAL A 12 42.00 -12.73 -7.15
N VAL A 13 42.10 -11.55 -7.77
CA VAL A 13 43.37 -10.81 -7.89
C VAL A 13 43.88 -10.38 -6.52
N TRP A 14 43.03 -9.81 -5.67
CA TRP A 14 43.47 -9.36 -4.35
C TRP A 14 43.78 -10.51 -3.39
N THR A 15 43.08 -11.64 -3.51
CA THR A 15 43.43 -12.85 -2.75
C THR A 15 44.80 -13.37 -3.17
N ALA A 16 45.08 -13.42 -4.49
CA ALA A 16 46.39 -13.84 -5.01
C ALA A 16 47.51 -12.90 -4.56
N ILE A 17 47.30 -11.58 -4.65
CA ILE A 17 48.27 -10.58 -4.18
C ILE A 17 48.51 -10.74 -2.67
N SER A 18 47.44 -10.91 -1.88
CA SER A 18 47.54 -11.09 -0.43
C SER A 18 48.34 -12.34 -0.05
N ALA A 19 48.10 -13.45 -0.75
CA ALA A 19 48.82 -14.70 -0.55
C ALA A 19 50.31 -14.59 -0.94
N ILE A 20 50.62 -14.01 -2.10
CA ILE A 20 51.99 -13.90 -2.61
C ILE A 20 52.81 -12.89 -1.79
N ALA A 21 52.22 -11.74 -1.47
CA ALA A 21 52.92 -10.67 -0.74
C ALA A 21 52.91 -10.87 0.78
N ASN A 22 52.19 -11.86 1.30
CA ASN A 22 51.95 -12.11 2.73
C ASN A 22 51.53 -10.81 3.46
N LEU A 23 50.43 -10.20 3.00
CA LEU A 23 49.95 -8.91 3.52
C LEU A 23 49.62 -8.96 5.02
N HIS A 24 49.10 -10.09 5.50
CA HIS A 24 48.80 -10.28 6.92
C HIS A 24 50.07 -10.25 7.77
N GLY A 25 51.07 -11.07 7.45
CA GLY A 25 52.29 -11.17 8.24
C GLY A 25 53.20 -9.93 8.16
N ARG A 26 53.19 -9.21 7.03
CA ARG A 26 54.06 -8.04 6.83
C ARG A 26 53.44 -6.71 7.22
N PHE A 27 52.14 -6.54 7.03
CA PHE A 27 51.45 -5.26 7.20
C PHE A 27 50.29 -5.31 8.18
N GLY A 28 50.02 -6.46 8.82
CA GLY A 28 48.93 -6.61 9.78
C GLY A 28 47.54 -6.48 9.17
N VAL A 29 47.40 -6.70 7.85
CA VAL A 29 46.10 -6.63 7.16
C VAL A 29 45.20 -7.74 7.67
N GLU A 30 43.98 -7.40 8.09
CA GLU A 30 42.99 -8.38 8.53
C GLU A 30 42.52 -9.25 7.35
N ILE A 31 42.58 -10.56 7.54
CA ILE A 31 42.19 -11.57 6.55
C ILE A 31 41.02 -12.40 7.09
N VAL A 32 40.32 -13.08 6.19
CA VAL A 32 39.18 -13.95 6.56
C VAL A 32 39.59 -15.07 7.52
N GLY A 33 40.79 -15.64 7.34
CA GLY A 33 41.27 -16.73 8.19
C GLY A 33 40.72 -18.10 7.78
N GLU A 34 40.67 -19.02 8.74
CA GLU A 34 40.29 -20.41 8.47
C GLU A 34 38.80 -20.53 8.11
N VAL A 35 38.51 -20.99 6.89
CA VAL A 35 37.15 -21.26 6.41
C VAL A 35 36.86 -22.75 6.57
N PRO A 36 35.82 -23.14 7.33
CA PRO A 36 35.51 -24.55 7.54
C PRO A 36 35.19 -25.24 6.21
N ILE A 37 35.87 -26.35 5.95
CA ILE A 37 35.72 -27.15 4.74
C ILE A 37 34.69 -28.25 5.01
N GLY A 38 33.77 -28.46 4.08
CA GLY A 38 32.76 -29.51 4.17
C GLY A 38 31.36 -28.99 4.49
N LEU A 39 30.40 -29.91 4.49
CA LEU A 39 29.02 -29.62 4.82
C LEU A 39 28.80 -29.78 6.33
N PRO A 40 28.15 -28.82 7.01
CA PRO A 40 27.79 -29.01 8.40
C PRO A 40 26.81 -30.19 8.52
N PRO A 41 27.00 -31.09 9.51
CA PRO A 41 26.05 -32.17 9.73
C PRO A 41 24.68 -31.59 10.13
N PRO A 42 23.57 -32.24 9.75
CA PRO A 42 22.25 -31.79 10.13
C PRO A 42 22.10 -31.81 11.66
N ARG A 43 21.58 -30.72 12.23
CA ARG A 43 21.32 -30.55 13.66
C ARG A 43 19.87 -30.15 13.86
N VAL A 44 19.23 -30.71 14.87
CA VAL A 44 17.86 -30.32 15.23
C VAL A 44 17.90 -28.94 15.92
N PRO A 45 17.06 -27.97 15.51
CA PRO A 45 16.99 -26.68 16.20
C PRO A 45 16.55 -26.85 17.66
N LEU A 46 17.16 -26.08 18.56
CA LEU A 46 16.89 -26.15 19.99
C LEU A 46 15.53 -25.50 20.32
N PHE A 47 14.60 -26.30 20.82
CA PHE A 47 13.27 -25.85 21.23
C PHE A 47 13.19 -25.58 22.74
N GLU A 48 13.97 -24.62 23.21
CA GLU A 48 13.89 -24.16 24.59
C GLU A 48 12.83 -23.06 24.74
N GLY A 49 11.93 -23.20 25.72
CA GLY A 49 10.82 -22.25 25.90
C GLY A 49 11.26 -20.80 26.11
N VAL A 50 12.43 -20.57 26.73
CA VAL A 50 13.01 -19.23 26.91
C VAL A 50 13.53 -18.66 25.59
N LEU A 51 14.17 -19.49 24.77
CA LEU A 51 14.74 -19.10 23.47
C LEU A 51 13.63 -18.76 22.47
N ILE A 52 12.58 -19.58 22.41
CA ILE A 52 11.41 -19.35 21.55
C ILE A 52 10.76 -18.01 21.88
N LYS A 53 10.55 -17.71 23.16
CA LYS A 53 9.95 -16.43 23.59
C LYS A 53 10.79 -15.22 23.17
N LYS A 54 12.12 -15.33 23.18
CA LYS A 54 13.02 -14.24 22.73
C LYS A 54 13.07 -14.09 21.21
N LEU A 55 12.96 -15.20 20.47
CA LEU A 55 13.13 -15.20 19.01
C LEU A 55 11.82 -15.04 18.22
N ILE A 56 10.65 -15.26 18.83
CA ILE A 56 9.39 -15.26 18.08
C ILE A 56 9.09 -13.92 17.41
N VAL A 57 9.33 -12.79 18.11
CA VAL A 57 9.08 -11.46 17.56
C VAL A 57 10.03 -11.14 16.40
N PRO A 58 11.37 -11.25 16.54
CA PRO A 58 12.29 -11.11 15.41
C PRO A 58 11.99 -12.07 14.25
N ALA A 59 11.63 -13.32 14.54
CA ALA A 59 11.34 -14.32 13.50
C ALA A 59 10.13 -13.93 12.66
N ILE A 60 9.05 -13.44 13.28
CA ILE A 60 7.87 -12.93 12.56
C ILE A 60 8.25 -11.74 11.69
N SER A 61 9.02 -10.78 12.22
CA SER A 61 9.48 -9.60 11.46
C SER A 61 10.29 -10.02 10.22
N ILE A 62 11.25 -10.93 10.39
CA ILE A 62 12.06 -11.47 9.29
C ILE A 62 11.19 -12.20 8.27
N ALA A 63 10.24 -13.03 8.72
CA ALA A 63 9.35 -13.77 7.83
C ALA A 63 8.47 -12.83 6.97
N VAL A 64 7.89 -11.80 7.59
CA VAL A 64 7.08 -10.79 6.88
C VAL A 64 7.91 -10.05 5.83
N VAL A 65 9.11 -9.60 6.19
CA VAL A 65 10.01 -8.89 5.26
C VAL A 65 10.47 -9.83 4.13
N ALA A 66 10.88 -11.06 4.46
CA ALA A 66 11.35 -12.03 3.47
C ALA A 66 10.25 -12.39 2.47
N TYR A 67 9.03 -12.62 2.95
CA TYR A 67 7.86 -12.85 2.11
C TYR A 67 7.53 -11.64 1.23
N ALA A 68 7.46 -10.44 1.82
CA ALA A 68 7.14 -9.22 1.09
C ALA A 68 8.15 -8.94 -0.04
N VAL A 69 9.45 -9.10 0.22
CA VAL A 69 10.51 -8.96 -0.78
C VAL A 69 10.37 -10.02 -1.88
N THR A 70 10.13 -11.27 -1.52
CA THR A 70 10.00 -12.39 -2.46
C THR A 70 8.81 -12.21 -3.39
N VAL A 71 7.61 -11.92 -2.86
CA VAL A 71 6.42 -11.69 -3.69
C VAL A 71 6.53 -10.41 -4.51
N SER A 72 7.13 -9.35 -3.98
CA SER A 72 7.34 -8.10 -4.74
C SER A 72 8.25 -8.34 -5.95
N MET A 73 9.34 -9.08 -5.75
CA MET A 73 10.25 -9.46 -6.81
C MET A 73 9.59 -10.42 -7.83
N GLY A 74 8.85 -11.41 -7.33
CA GLY A 74 8.11 -12.35 -8.16
C GLY A 74 7.09 -11.64 -9.05
N LYS A 75 6.33 -10.68 -8.50
CA LYS A 75 5.41 -9.83 -9.26
C LYS A 75 6.11 -8.95 -10.31
N LEU A 76 7.30 -8.44 -10.00
CA LEU A 76 8.11 -7.66 -10.94
C LEU A 76 8.45 -8.48 -12.19
N PHE A 77 8.95 -9.71 -12.02
CA PHE A 77 9.26 -10.60 -13.14
C PHE A 77 8.03 -11.16 -13.83
N ALA A 78 6.98 -11.50 -13.08
CA ALA A 78 5.70 -11.97 -13.61
C ALA A 78 5.11 -10.94 -14.58
N ARG A 79 5.15 -9.66 -14.21
CA ARG A 79 4.73 -8.56 -15.09
C ARG A 79 5.63 -8.42 -16.32
N LYS A 80 6.95 -8.53 -16.15
CA LYS A 80 7.93 -8.37 -17.24
C LYS A 80 7.82 -9.49 -18.28
N HIS A 81 7.66 -10.73 -17.83
CA HIS A 81 7.61 -11.94 -18.67
C HIS A 81 6.19 -12.45 -18.92
N LYS A 82 5.17 -11.72 -18.47
CA LYS A 82 3.74 -12.01 -18.69
C LYS A 82 3.29 -13.39 -18.19
N TYR A 83 3.81 -13.83 -17.05
CA TYR A 83 3.30 -15.02 -16.35
C TYR A 83 2.56 -14.63 -15.07
N ARG A 84 1.91 -15.61 -14.43
CA ARG A 84 1.21 -15.42 -13.15
C ARG A 84 2.02 -16.02 -12.02
N ILE A 85 1.99 -15.35 -10.88
CA ILE A 85 2.55 -15.84 -9.63
C ILE A 85 1.42 -16.07 -8.63
N ASP A 86 1.53 -17.13 -7.85
CA ASP A 86 0.63 -17.44 -6.75
C ASP A 86 1.29 -17.06 -5.42
N PRO A 87 0.83 -15.99 -4.74
CA PRO A 87 1.42 -15.57 -3.46
C PRO A 87 1.33 -16.65 -2.36
N ASP A 88 0.28 -17.48 -2.36
CA ASP A 88 0.08 -18.51 -1.35
C ASP A 88 1.10 -19.65 -1.53
N GLN A 89 1.44 -19.96 -2.79
CA GLN A 89 2.50 -20.91 -3.10
C GLN A 89 3.89 -20.39 -2.71
N GLU A 90 4.16 -19.09 -2.87
CA GLU A 90 5.45 -18.49 -2.51
C GLU A 90 5.70 -18.48 -1.00
N ILE A 91 4.69 -18.16 -0.18
CA ILE A 91 4.84 -18.22 1.28
C ILE A 91 5.07 -19.65 1.76
N PHE A 92 4.37 -20.62 1.14
CA PHE A 92 4.54 -22.04 1.46
C PHE A 92 5.94 -22.54 1.08
N ALA A 93 6.43 -22.19 -0.11
CA ALA A 93 7.77 -22.53 -0.56
C ALA A 93 8.86 -21.93 0.34
N LEU A 94 8.69 -20.66 0.75
CA LEU A 94 9.62 -20.00 1.68
C LEU A 94 9.62 -20.67 3.06
N GLY A 95 8.45 -21.06 3.57
CA GLY A 95 8.30 -21.77 4.83
C GLY A 95 8.97 -23.14 4.84
N ILE A 96 8.76 -23.94 3.79
CA ILE A 96 9.43 -25.25 3.64
C ILE A 96 10.94 -25.06 3.52
N SER A 97 11.38 -24.14 2.66
CA SER A 97 12.81 -23.87 2.46
C SER A 97 13.49 -23.45 3.77
N GLY A 98 12.87 -22.54 4.53
CA GLY A 98 13.36 -22.10 5.82
C GLY A 98 13.39 -23.23 6.86
N THR A 99 12.35 -24.06 6.90
CA THR A 99 12.27 -25.20 7.83
C THR A 99 13.36 -26.22 7.54
N ILE A 100 13.55 -26.63 6.29
CA ILE A 100 14.60 -27.57 5.90
C ILE A 100 15.99 -26.96 6.15
N SER A 101 16.20 -25.70 5.81
CA SER A 101 17.48 -25.01 5.99
C SER A 101 17.86 -24.82 7.47
N SER A 102 16.88 -24.77 8.37
CA SER A 102 17.11 -24.64 9.81
C SER A 102 17.94 -25.79 10.39
N PHE A 103 17.87 -26.98 9.77
CA PHE A 103 18.67 -28.14 10.19
C PHE A 103 20.15 -28.02 9.84
N PHE A 104 20.54 -27.10 8.97
CA PHE A 104 21.92 -26.97 8.46
C PHE A 104 22.64 -25.73 8.99
N SER A 105 22.17 -25.16 10.12
CA SER A 105 22.76 -23.96 10.75
C SER A 105 22.83 -22.75 9.80
N VAL A 106 21.79 -22.54 8.99
CA VAL A 106 21.70 -21.45 8.01
C VAL A 106 20.89 -20.29 8.60
N PHE A 107 21.30 -19.05 8.28
CA PHE A 107 20.51 -17.86 8.60
C PHE A 107 19.23 -17.79 7.74
N PRO A 108 18.15 -17.13 8.21
CA PRO A 108 16.94 -16.94 7.41
C PRO A 108 17.25 -16.35 6.03
N THR A 109 16.84 -17.04 4.98
CA THR A 109 17.11 -16.64 3.59
C THR A 109 15.95 -15.89 2.98
N SER A 110 16.24 -14.98 2.05
CA SER A 110 15.26 -14.27 1.24
C SER A 110 15.74 -14.13 -0.21
N THR A 111 14.87 -13.61 -1.08
CA THR A 111 15.16 -13.34 -2.48
C THR A 111 16.14 -12.18 -2.63
N SER A 112 17.04 -12.26 -3.63
CA SER A 112 18.04 -11.24 -3.92
C SER A 112 17.77 -10.59 -5.29
N LEU A 113 17.24 -9.37 -5.28
CA LEU A 113 16.94 -8.58 -6.49
C LEU A 113 18.15 -8.49 -7.44
N SER A 114 19.32 -8.18 -6.89
CA SER A 114 20.59 -8.11 -7.62
C SER A 114 20.93 -9.40 -8.36
N ARG A 115 20.96 -10.54 -7.65
CA ARG A 115 21.33 -11.84 -8.23
C ARG A 115 20.30 -12.31 -9.24
N SER A 116 19.01 -12.12 -8.97
CA SER A 116 17.95 -12.49 -9.91
C SER A 116 17.98 -11.66 -11.19
N LEU A 117 18.27 -10.37 -11.13
CA LEU A 117 18.42 -9.52 -12.32
C LEU A 117 19.63 -9.93 -13.18
N VAL A 118 20.74 -10.33 -12.55
CA VAL A 118 21.91 -10.85 -13.28
C VAL A 118 21.56 -12.18 -13.96
N ASN A 119 20.91 -13.09 -13.23
CA ASN A 119 20.51 -14.39 -13.77
C ASN A 119 19.52 -14.25 -14.93
N GLU A 120 18.52 -13.39 -14.77
CA GLU A 120 17.55 -13.05 -15.83
C GLU A 120 18.24 -12.37 -17.02
N GLY A 121 19.14 -11.42 -16.78
CA GLY A 121 19.92 -10.73 -17.82
C GLY A 121 20.87 -11.65 -18.58
N ALA A 122 21.32 -12.75 -17.96
CA ALA A 122 22.08 -13.82 -18.60
C ALA A 122 21.19 -14.77 -19.44
N GLY A 123 19.86 -14.54 -19.47
CA GLY A 123 18.92 -15.33 -20.25
C GLY A 123 18.34 -16.55 -19.54
N ALA A 124 18.52 -16.67 -18.22
CA ALA A 124 17.93 -17.78 -17.46
C ALA A 124 16.38 -17.71 -17.48
N ARG A 125 15.74 -18.81 -17.90
CA ARG A 125 14.28 -18.93 -18.00
C ARG A 125 13.67 -19.97 -17.06
N THR A 126 14.50 -20.83 -16.48
CA THR A 126 14.06 -21.95 -15.64
C THR A 126 14.79 -21.96 -14.29
N GLN A 127 14.18 -22.63 -13.31
CA GLN A 127 14.74 -22.80 -11.96
C GLN A 127 16.02 -23.64 -11.94
N VAL A 128 16.33 -24.36 -13.04
CA VAL A 128 17.58 -25.11 -13.22
C VAL A 128 18.81 -24.21 -13.02
N SER A 129 18.71 -22.92 -13.38
CA SER A 129 19.77 -21.93 -13.11
C SER A 129 20.12 -21.82 -11.62
N GLY A 130 19.13 -21.89 -10.73
CA GLY A 130 19.33 -21.88 -9.28
C GLY A 130 19.98 -23.17 -8.76
N LEU A 131 19.62 -24.32 -9.34
CA LEU A 131 20.24 -25.61 -9.03
C LEU A 131 21.72 -25.61 -9.43
N VAL A 132 22.03 -25.17 -10.64
CA VAL A 132 23.42 -25.04 -11.12
C VAL A 132 24.21 -24.08 -10.25
N ALA A 133 23.66 -22.92 -9.89
CA ALA A 133 24.30 -21.98 -8.98
C ALA A 133 24.61 -22.60 -7.60
N SER A 134 23.67 -23.40 -7.06
CA SER A 134 23.85 -24.10 -5.78
C SER A 134 24.97 -25.15 -5.87
N CYS A 135 25.04 -25.92 -6.97
CA CYS A 135 26.13 -26.86 -7.21
C CYS A 135 27.49 -26.17 -7.34
N VAL A 136 27.55 -25.01 -8.01
CA VAL A 136 28.78 -24.22 -8.12
C VAL A 136 29.23 -23.74 -6.73
N ILE A 137 28.32 -23.22 -5.91
CA ILE A 137 28.64 -22.81 -4.53
C ILE A 137 29.16 -23.99 -3.72
N LEU A 138 28.54 -25.16 -3.84
CA LEU A 138 29.02 -26.38 -3.18
C LEU A 138 30.45 -26.74 -3.60
N CYS A 139 30.75 -26.71 -4.90
CA CYS A 139 32.11 -26.95 -5.40
C CYS A 139 33.12 -25.91 -4.86
N VAL A 140 32.73 -24.64 -4.77
CA VAL A 140 33.58 -23.58 -4.19
C VAL A 140 33.90 -23.88 -2.72
N ILE A 141 32.91 -24.27 -1.92
CA ILE A 141 33.10 -24.60 -0.51
C ILE A 141 34.02 -25.83 -0.34
N LEU A 142 33.87 -26.85 -1.18
CA LEU A 142 34.64 -28.10 -1.04
C LEU A 142 36.07 -28.00 -1.60
N LEU A 143 36.29 -27.24 -2.67
CA LEU A 143 37.56 -27.23 -3.41
C LEU A 143 38.36 -25.94 -3.22
N ILE A 144 37.67 -24.79 -3.08
CA ILE A 144 38.28 -23.45 -3.18
C ILE A 144 38.33 -22.76 -1.81
N ALA A 145 37.57 -23.21 -0.80
CA ALA A 145 37.56 -22.61 0.54
C ALA A 145 38.97 -22.36 1.14
N PRO A 146 39.96 -23.26 1.03
CA PRO A 146 41.31 -23.00 1.54
C PRO A 146 42.00 -21.79 0.89
N LEU A 147 41.74 -21.54 -0.40
CA LEU A 147 42.32 -20.40 -1.13
C LEU A 147 41.76 -19.07 -0.62
N LEU A 148 40.58 -19.07 0.01
CA LEU A 148 39.94 -17.85 0.53
C LEU A 148 40.51 -17.41 1.88
N ASN A 149 41.38 -18.21 2.52
CA ASN A 149 41.95 -17.87 3.83
C ASN A 149 42.75 -16.55 3.80
N SER A 150 43.55 -16.36 2.75
CA SER A 150 44.35 -15.13 2.56
C SER A 150 43.54 -13.93 2.06
N LEU A 151 42.22 -14.04 1.90
CA LEU A 151 41.38 -12.95 1.39
C LEU A 151 41.38 -11.76 2.38
N PRO A 152 41.76 -10.54 1.98
CA PRO A 152 41.69 -9.38 2.84
C PRO A 152 40.25 -8.94 3.15
N MET A 153 39.95 -8.65 4.42
CA MET A 153 38.64 -8.15 4.86
C MET A 153 38.25 -6.82 4.21
N CYS A 154 39.23 -5.96 3.91
CA CYS A 154 39.01 -4.68 3.22
C CYS A 154 38.36 -4.86 1.85
N VAL A 155 38.73 -5.92 1.11
CA VAL A 155 38.16 -6.22 -0.21
C VAL A 155 36.71 -6.65 -0.07
N LEU A 156 36.41 -7.53 0.91
CA LEU A 156 35.04 -7.95 1.20
C LEU A 156 34.15 -6.76 1.56
N ASN A 157 34.64 -5.87 2.44
CA ASN A 157 33.92 -4.65 2.82
C ASN A 157 33.65 -3.73 1.63
N SER A 158 34.63 -3.56 0.73
CA SER A 158 34.45 -2.76 -0.49
C SER A 158 33.33 -3.31 -1.40
N ILE A 159 33.25 -4.64 -1.54
CA ILE A 159 32.21 -5.30 -2.34
C ILE A 159 30.84 -5.06 -1.73
N VAL A 160 30.73 -5.14 -0.39
CA VAL A 160 29.49 -4.84 0.34
C VAL A 160 29.06 -3.38 0.13
N VAL A 161 29.97 -2.41 0.24
CA VAL A 161 29.67 -0.99 0.00
C VAL A 161 29.16 -0.75 -1.42
N VAL A 162 29.83 -1.35 -2.42
CA VAL A 162 29.41 -1.24 -3.83
C VAL A 162 28.03 -1.87 -4.03
N ALA A 163 27.73 -3.02 -3.42
CA ALA A 163 26.42 -3.64 -3.49
C ALA A 163 25.31 -2.76 -2.88
N LEU A 164 25.60 -2.08 -1.77
CA LEU A 164 24.66 -1.20 -1.06
C LEU A 164 24.47 0.17 -1.74
N SER A 165 25.39 0.60 -2.61
CA SER A 165 25.29 1.89 -3.32
C SER A 165 23.95 2.08 -4.06
N SER A 166 23.44 0.99 -4.65
CA SER A 166 22.15 0.99 -5.36
C SER A 166 20.96 1.26 -4.43
N LEU A 167 21.03 0.82 -3.17
CA LEU A 167 20.02 1.09 -2.15
C LEU A 167 20.13 2.52 -1.62
N LEU A 168 21.35 3.03 -1.40
CA LEU A 168 21.58 4.41 -0.95
C LEU A 168 21.10 5.45 -1.97
N THR A 169 21.16 5.12 -3.26
CA THR A 169 20.67 6.00 -4.33
C THR A 169 19.16 6.29 -4.18
N LYS A 170 18.38 5.39 -3.55
CA LYS A 170 16.93 5.60 -3.31
C LYS A 170 16.60 6.80 -2.43
N VAL A 171 17.55 7.31 -1.66
CA VAL A 171 17.36 8.56 -0.90
C VAL A 171 17.03 9.73 -1.84
N THR A 172 17.49 9.70 -3.08
CA THR A 172 17.18 10.73 -4.09
C THR A 172 15.70 10.72 -4.51
N GLU A 173 15.00 9.58 -4.39
CA GLU A 173 13.57 9.46 -4.70
C GLU A 173 12.69 10.26 -3.72
N LEU A 174 13.21 10.58 -2.53
CA LEU A 174 12.48 11.35 -1.52
C LEU A 174 12.02 12.72 -2.05
N ARG A 175 12.86 13.38 -2.87
CA ARG A 175 12.53 14.67 -3.49
C ARG A 175 11.36 14.54 -4.47
N TYR A 176 11.28 13.41 -5.16
CA TYR A 176 10.18 13.11 -6.07
C TYR A 176 8.90 12.79 -5.28
N LEU A 177 9.01 11.96 -4.22
CA LEU A 177 7.91 11.58 -3.34
C LEU A 177 7.21 12.78 -2.70
N TRP A 178 7.99 13.78 -2.26
CA TRP A 178 7.48 15.01 -1.66
C TRP A 178 6.53 15.81 -2.57
N ARG A 179 6.69 15.70 -3.89
CA ARG A 179 5.87 16.47 -4.84
C ARG A 179 4.45 15.91 -4.99
N PHE A 180 4.22 14.62 -4.70
CA PHE A 180 2.91 14.00 -4.91
C PHE A 180 2.24 13.47 -3.65
N SER A 181 2.98 12.98 -2.65
CA SER A 181 2.38 12.39 -1.44
C SER A 181 3.18 12.74 -0.19
N LYS A 182 2.73 13.78 0.53
CA LYS A 182 3.29 14.16 1.83
C LYS A 182 3.14 13.06 2.89
N PRO A 183 2.00 12.34 3.01
CA PRO A 183 1.87 11.25 3.98
C PRO A 183 2.92 10.15 3.78
N ASP A 184 3.20 9.77 2.53
CA ASP A 184 4.19 8.72 2.25
C ASP A 184 5.62 9.17 2.58
N VAL A 185 5.93 10.46 2.42
CA VAL A 185 7.22 11.00 2.90
C VAL A 185 7.34 10.90 4.42
N ILE A 186 6.27 11.19 5.17
CA ILE A 186 6.30 11.07 6.64
C ILE A 186 6.60 9.63 7.04
N VAL A 187 5.93 8.66 6.41
CA VAL A 187 6.19 7.22 6.64
C VAL A 187 7.64 6.87 6.30
N TRP A 188 8.16 7.33 5.16
CA TRP A 188 9.53 7.05 4.74
C TRP A 188 10.57 7.61 5.71
N VAL A 189 10.47 8.90 6.06
CA VAL A 189 11.45 9.60 6.91
C VAL A 189 11.42 9.05 8.34
N SER A 190 10.23 8.87 8.91
CA SER A 190 10.09 8.31 10.26
C SER A 190 10.66 6.89 10.35
N THR A 191 10.33 6.02 9.40
CA THR A 191 10.87 4.65 9.32
C THR A 191 12.39 4.66 9.21
N ALA A 192 12.95 5.53 8.36
CA ALA A 192 14.40 5.65 8.18
C ALA A 192 15.08 6.14 9.48
N LEU A 193 14.55 7.18 10.13
CA LEU A 193 15.12 7.72 11.37
C LEU A 193 15.10 6.69 12.49
N VAL A 194 13.97 5.99 12.70
CA VAL A 194 13.88 4.96 13.74
C VAL A 194 14.84 3.79 13.45
N THR A 195 14.96 3.39 12.18
CA THR A 195 15.91 2.33 11.79
C THR A 195 17.37 2.73 12.04
N ILE A 196 17.72 3.99 11.81
CA ILE A 196 19.10 4.51 11.99
C ILE A 196 19.45 4.69 13.47
N PHE A 197 18.52 5.21 14.28
CA PHE A 197 18.79 5.56 15.68
C PHE A 197 18.49 4.43 16.68
N TRP A 198 17.60 3.50 16.34
CA TRP A 198 17.18 2.42 17.22
C TRP A 198 17.60 1.05 16.68
N ASP A 199 16.76 0.42 15.89
CA ASP A 199 16.99 -0.91 15.31
C ASP A 199 16.04 -1.11 14.13
N ILE A 200 16.37 -2.09 13.29
CA ILE A 200 15.62 -2.49 12.09
C ILE A 200 14.21 -2.97 12.48
N ILE A 201 14.07 -3.69 13.59
CA ILE A 201 12.78 -4.22 14.03
C ILE A 201 11.82 -3.08 14.41
N GLU A 202 12.29 -2.11 15.21
CA GLU A 202 11.50 -0.95 15.63
C GLU A 202 11.17 -0.03 14.44
N GLY A 203 12.12 0.12 13.51
CA GLY A 203 11.91 0.85 12.26
C GLY A 203 10.78 0.22 11.44
N LEU A 204 10.82 -1.09 11.22
CA LEU A 204 9.78 -1.83 10.52
C LEU A 204 8.41 -1.70 11.21
N ALA A 205 8.36 -1.88 12.53
CA ALA A 205 7.12 -1.75 13.29
C ALA A 205 6.52 -0.34 13.16
N THR A 206 7.35 0.68 13.28
CA THR A 206 6.94 2.08 13.12
C THR A 206 6.39 2.35 11.72
N GLY A 207 7.10 1.90 10.68
CA GLY A 207 6.65 2.06 9.30
C GLY A 207 5.32 1.38 9.01
N MET A 208 5.12 0.17 9.54
CA MET A 208 3.86 -0.56 9.40
C MET A 208 2.69 0.16 10.08
N VAL A 209 2.89 0.61 11.32
CA VAL A 209 1.87 1.34 12.09
C VAL A 209 1.52 2.67 11.39
N LEU A 210 2.52 3.44 10.97
CA LEU A 210 2.28 4.72 10.29
C LEU A 210 1.62 4.54 8.91
N ALA A 211 1.96 3.49 8.17
CA ALA A 211 1.28 3.16 6.92
C ALA A 211 -0.21 2.84 7.17
N LEU A 212 -0.53 2.04 8.20
CA LEU A 212 -1.91 1.74 8.58
C LEU A 212 -2.67 3.00 9.01
N ILE A 213 -2.06 3.84 9.86
CA ILE A 213 -2.64 5.12 10.27
C ILE A 213 -2.90 6.02 9.06
N SER A 214 -1.96 6.11 8.12
CA SER A 214 -2.11 6.90 6.89
C SER A 214 -3.34 6.44 6.08
N VAL A 215 -3.53 5.13 5.92
CA VAL A 215 -4.70 4.55 5.24
C VAL A 215 -5.99 4.90 5.98
N VAL A 216 -6.01 4.80 7.31
CA VAL A 216 -7.19 5.13 8.13
C VAL A 216 -7.54 6.61 8.00
N VAL A 217 -6.56 7.50 8.13
CA VAL A 217 -6.75 8.96 8.03
C VAL A 217 -7.22 9.35 6.62
N HIS A 218 -6.66 8.73 5.58
CA HIS A 218 -7.10 8.97 4.22
C HIS A 218 -8.55 8.53 4.00
N THR A 219 -8.94 7.39 4.58
CA THR A 219 -10.33 6.88 4.51
C THR A 219 -11.32 7.76 5.29
N GLN A 220 -10.86 8.39 6.38
CA GLN A 220 -11.66 9.30 7.21
C GLN A 220 -11.93 10.67 6.58
N ARG A 221 -11.09 11.12 5.64
CA ARG A 221 -11.23 12.42 4.98
C ARG A 221 -11.55 12.29 3.50
N PRO A 222 -12.73 11.73 3.16
CA PRO A 222 -13.12 11.59 1.77
C PRO A 222 -13.47 12.94 1.16
N ASN A 223 -13.29 13.03 -0.16
CA ASN A 223 -13.73 14.20 -0.90
C ASN A 223 -15.26 14.20 -0.98
N VAL A 224 -15.86 15.30 -0.56
CA VAL A 224 -17.29 15.55 -0.70
C VAL A 224 -17.47 16.70 -1.68
N SER A 225 -18.15 16.44 -2.79
CA SER A 225 -18.31 17.41 -3.87
C SER A 225 -19.79 17.73 -4.09
N LEU A 226 -20.13 19.01 -4.13
CA LEU A 226 -21.42 19.47 -4.66
C LEU A 226 -21.34 19.45 -6.18
N LEU A 227 -22.24 18.70 -6.82
CA LEU A 227 -22.29 18.55 -8.26
C LEU A 227 -23.22 19.60 -8.89
N GLY A 228 -22.83 20.06 -10.08
CA GLY A 228 -23.61 20.93 -10.94
C GLY A 228 -23.64 20.37 -12.36
N GLU A 229 -24.61 20.83 -13.14
CA GLU A 229 -24.83 20.39 -14.51
C GLU A 229 -23.92 21.15 -15.48
N VAL A 230 -23.16 20.44 -16.32
CA VAL A 230 -22.26 21.05 -17.32
C VAL A 230 -22.91 21.06 -18.70
N VAL A 231 -23.37 19.89 -19.14
CA VAL A 231 -24.14 19.64 -20.37
C VAL A 231 -25.23 18.67 -19.97
N ARG A 232 -26.42 18.73 -20.60
CA ARG A 232 -27.56 17.84 -20.31
C ARG A 232 -27.09 16.42 -19.95
N SER A 233 -27.36 16.02 -18.71
CA SER A 233 -27.01 14.71 -18.11
C SER A 233 -25.55 14.47 -17.66
N ASP A 234 -24.62 15.44 -17.72
CA ASP A 234 -23.28 15.34 -17.12
C ASP A 234 -23.13 16.25 -15.89
N PHE A 235 -22.87 15.63 -14.74
CA PHE A 235 -22.77 16.28 -13.44
C PHE A 235 -21.33 16.26 -12.92
N ARG A 236 -20.77 17.44 -12.65
CA ARG A 236 -19.38 17.61 -12.20
C ARG A 236 -19.30 18.53 -10.99
N GLY A 237 -18.22 18.41 -10.22
CA GLY A 237 -18.01 19.25 -9.05
C GLY A 237 -17.99 20.73 -9.42
N ILE A 238 -18.87 21.53 -8.81
CA ILE A 238 -19.06 22.95 -9.14
C ILE A 238 -17.76 23.74 -8.98
N TYR A 239 -17.00 23.45 -7.93
CA TYR A 239 -15.74 24.15 -7.65
C TYR A 239 -14.58 23.71 -8.55
N ASN A 240 -14.69 22.56 -9.21
CA ASN A 240 -13.64 22.01 -10.06
C ASN A 240 -13.87 22.32 -11.55
N TYR A 241 -15.09 22.67 -11.95
CA TYR A 241 -15.48 22.88 -13.33
C TYR A 241 -16.24 24.20 -13.49
N THR A 242 -15.62 25.19 -14.13
CA THR A 242 -16.20 26.53 -14.35
C THR A 242 -17.49 26.55 -15.16
N ARG A 243 -17.74 25.50 -15.97
CA ARG A 243 -18.98 25.35 -16.76
C ARG A 243 -20.13 24.69 -15.99
N ALA A 244 -19.90 24.18 -14.78
CA ALA A 244 -20.94 23.52 -13.99
C ALA A 244 -21.88 24.55 -13.36
N LYS A 245 -23.16 24.49 -13.70
CA LYS A 245 -24.21 25.34 -13.13
C LYS A 245 -24.93 24.61 -11.99
N ARG A 246 -25.35 25.36 -10.96
CA ARG A 246 -26.16 24.81 -9.87
C ARG A 246 -27.52 24.33 -10.40
N THR A 247 -27.95 23.18 -9.90
CA THR A 247 -29.26 22.59 -10.16
C THR A 247 -30.30 23.07 -9.14
N GLU A 248 -31.59 22.93 -9.47
CA GLU A 248 -32.73 23.22 -8.57
C GLU A 248 -32.86 22.24 -7.40
N THR A 249 -32.14 21.13 -7.42
CA THR A 249 -31.97 20.22 -6.29
C THR A 249 -30.48 19.99 -6.06
N PRO A 250 -29.95 20.12 -4.83
CA PRO A 250 -28.54 19.91 -4.55
C PRO A 250 -28.18 18.43 -4.73
N ILE A 251 -27.13 18.18 -5.51
CA ILE A 251 -26.58 16.85 -5.74
C ILE A 251 -25.24 16.76 -5.02
N LEU A 252 -25.17 15.92 -4.00
CA LEU A 252 -23.94 15.68 -3.24
C LEU A 252 -23.32 14.35 -3.68
N ARG A 253 -22.03 14.38 -3.99
CA ARG A 253 -21.24 13.17 -4.24
C ARG A 253 -20.26 12.96 -3.11
N PHE A 254 -20.32 11.77 -2.51
CA PHE A 254 -19.43 11.34 -1.44
C PHE A 254 -18.48 10.26 -1.97
N ASP A 255 -17.22 10.62 -2.19
CA ASP A 255 -16.22 9.77 -2.85
C ASP A 255 -15.55 8.78 -1.88
N ALA A 256 -16.35 8.01 -1.13
CA ALA A 256 -15.87 6.95 -0.26
C ALA A 256 -16.96 5.94 0.13
N PRO A 257 -16.59 4.75 0.65
CA PRO A 257 -17.53 3.91 1.39
C PRO A 257 -18.07 4.66 2.61
N VAL A 258 -19.32 4.39 3.00
CA VAL A 258 -19.94 4.99 4.20
C VAL A 258 -19.78 4.03 5.36
N ILE A 259 -18.86 4.37 6.25
CA ILE A 259 -18.50 3.55 7.41
C ILE A 259 -18.47 4.40 8.68
N PHE A 260 -18.38 3.74 9.84
CA PHE A 260 -18.37 4.40 11.14
C PHE A 260 -17.36 5.55 11.25
N THR A 261 -16.22 5.44 10.55
CA THR A 261 -15.12 6.41 10.64
C THR A 261 -15.40 7.72 9.92
N ASN A 262 -16.21 7.72 8.85
CA ASN A 262 -16.39 8.89 7.97
C ASN A 262 -17.85 9.33 7.81
N VAL A 263 -18.82 8.59 8.36
CA VAL A 263 -20.23 8.93 8.22
C VAL A 263 -20.62 10.26 8.87
N GLN A 264 -19.91 10.67 9.91
CA GLN A 264 -20.13 11.99 10.52
C GLN A 264 -19.76 13.13 9.58
N VAL A 265 -18.71 12.96 8.76
CA VAL A 265 -18.33 13.93 7.73
C VAL A 265 -19.47 14.09 6.72
N LEU A 266 -20.05 12.97 6.27
CA LEU A 266 -21.21 13.00 5.37
C LEU A 266 -22.39 13.77 5.99
N LYS A 267 -22.76 13.45 7.24
CA LYS A 267 -23.85 14.13 7.96
C LYS A 267 -23.60 15.62 8.10
N GLU A 268 -22.39 16.01 8.50
CA GLU A 268 -22.01 17.43 8.63
C GLU A 268 -22.06 18.17 7.30
N TYR A 269 -21.58 17.56 6.21
CA TYR A 269 -21.66 18.18 4.89
C TYR A 269 -23.10 18.38 4.44
N ILE A 270 -23.97 17.38 4.62
CA ILE A 270 -25.39 17.50 4.28
C ILE A 270 -26.05 18.59 5.13
N ARG A 271 -25.77 18.63 6.44
CA ARG A 271 -26.26 19.69 7.34
C ARG A 271 -25.76 21.07 6.92
N LYS A 272 -24.50 21.20 6.51
CA LYS A 272 -23.95 22.44 5.95
C LYS A 272 -24.65 22.83 4.65
N THR A 273 -24.88 21.89 3.73
CA THR A 273 -25.61 22.16 2.48
C THR A 273 -27.03 22.66 2.73
N ILE A 274 -27.69 22.17 3.77
CA ILE A 274 -29.03 22.65 4.17
C ILE A 274 -28.98 24.01 4.85
N LYS A 275 -27.95 24.26 5.67
CA LYS A 275 -27.75 25.52 6.41
C LYS A 275 -27.14 26.65 5.58
N LEU A 276 -26.51 26.36 4.44
CA LEU A 276 -25.96 27.36 3.53
C LEU A 276 -27.11 28.12 2.84
N GLU A 277 -27.70 29.06 3.59
CA GLU A 277 -28.20 30.33 3.04
C GLU A 277 -27.09 31.00 2.22
N PRO A 278 -27.42 31.76 1.16
CA PRO A 278 -26.42 32.58 0.51
C PRO A 278 -25.96 33.65 1.50
N ASP A 279 -24.65 33.73 1.74
CA ASP A 279 -23.99 34.87 2.39
C ASP A 279 -24.38 36.15 1.62
N SER A 280 -25.37 36.86 2.15
CA SER A 280 -25.74 38.22 1.77
C SER A 280 -24.74 39.19 2.38
N ASN A 281 -23.49 39.12 1.93
CA ASN A 281 -22.50 40.17 2.14
C ASN A 281 -22.23 40.99 0.86
N GLU A 282 -23.23 41.08 -0.02
CA GLU A 282 -23.38 42.20 -0.94
C GLU A 282 -24.70 42.93 -0.65
N LYS A 283 -24.54 44.12 -0.06
CA LYS A 283 -25.60 45.12 0.08
C LYS A 283 -26.34 45.31 -1.24
N LYS A 284 -27.61 44.89 -1.30
CA LYS A 284 -28.60 45.56 -2.16
C LYS A 284 -29.88 45.76 -1.37
N ASN A 285 -30.09 47.02 -1.01
CA ASN A 285 -31.41 47.59 -0.80
C ASN A 285 -32.24 47.26 -2.03
N ASP A 286 -33.30 46.48 -1.85
CA ASP A 286 -34.60 46.65 -2.52
C ASP A 286 -35.57 45.66 -1.90
N GLU A 287 -36.66 46.21 -1.37
CA GLU A 287 -37.80 45.49 -0.80
C GLU A 287 -38.55 44.77 -1.91
N SER A 288 -38.12 43.55 -2.25
CA SER A 288 -38.86 42.59 -3.06
C SER A 288 -38.33 41.18 -2.80
N MET A 289 -38.96 40.50 -1.83
CA MET A 289 -38.94 39.04 -1.58
C MET A 289 -37.72 38.26 -2.13
N ALA A 290 -36.62 38.25 -1.37
CA ALA A 290 -35.55 37.26 -1.56
C ALA A 290 -35.99 35.90 -0.95
N MET A 291 -36.78 35.13 -1.72
CA MET A 291 -37.18 33.77 -1.37
C MET A 291 -35.96 32.84 -1.51
N GLY A 292 -35.32 32.46 -0.40
CA GLY A 292 -34.28 31.44 -0.41
C GLY A 292 -34.82 30.11 -0.96
N PRO A 293 -34.00 29.26 -1.61
CA PRO A 293 -34.49 27.99 -2.14
C PRO A 293 -34.89 27.05 -1.00
N ASN A 294 -36.19 26.85 -0.84
CA ASN A 294 -36.76 25.83 0.04
C ASN A 294 -36.57 24.46 -0.64
N TRP A 295 -35.39 23.86 -0.46
CA TRP A 295 -35.05 22.59 -1.12
C TRP A 295 -35.99 21.47 -0.64
N LYS A 296 -36.87 21.00 -1.53
CA LYS A 296 -37.78 19.88 -1.21
C LYS A 296 -37.03 18.54 -1.15
N ALA A 297 -35.89 18.41 -1.80
CA ALA A 297 -35.12 17.16 -1.87
C ALA A 297 -33.61 17.39 -1.97
N ILE A 298 -32.84 16.39 -1.52
CA ILE A 298 -31.39 16.28 -1.67
C ILE A 298 -31.05 14.95 -2.34
N ILE A 299 -30.18 15.01 -3.34
CA ILE A 299 -29.74 13.86 -4.11
C ILE A 299 -28.34 13.47 -3.65
N LEU A 300 -28.16 12.20 -3.27
CA LEU A 300 -26.86 11.65 -2.91
C LEU A 300 -26.39 10.68 -4.00
N ASP A 301 -25.35 11.06 -4.73
CA ASP A 301 -24.71 10.20 -5.72
C ASP A 301 -23.81 9.17 -5.01
N CYS A 302 -24.32 7.93 -4.92
CA CYS A 302 -23.69 6.81 -4.23
C CYS A 302 -22.77 5.99 -5.16
N ARG A 303 -22.41 6.48 -6.34
CA ARG A 303 -21.60 5.74 -7.33
C ARG A 303 -20.25 5.27 -6.77
N ALA A 304 -19.64 6.08 -5.92
CA ALA A 304 -18.34 5.79 -5.30
C ALA A 304 -18.45 4.82 -4.10
N TRP A 305 -19.66 4.51 -3.62
CA TRP A 305 -19.82 3.66 -2.45
C TRP A 305 -19.49 2.22 -2.82
N THR A 306 -18.47 1.67 -2.18
CA THR A 306 -18.01 0.28 -2.36
C THR A 306 -18.58 -0.63 -1.30
N TYR A 307 -18.67 -0.14 -0.07
CA TYR A 307 -19.03 -0.90 1.12
C TYR A 307 -19.72 0.02 2.14
N THR A 308 -20.57 -0.55 3.00
CA THR A 308 -21.10 0.12 4.19
C THR A 308 -21.09 -0.85 5.37
N ASP A 309 -20.75 -0.39 6.56
CA ASP A 309 -20.88 -1.18 7.78
C ASP A 309 -22.23 -0.95 8.48
N ALA A 310 -22.50 -1.69 9.55
CA ALA A 310 -23.76 -1.58 10.30
C ALA A 310 -23.99 -0.14 10.83
N MET A 311 -22.94 0.53 11.31
CA MET A 311 -23.05 1.91 11.81
C MET A 311 -23.34 2.90 10.68
N GLY A 312 -22.76 2.72 9.50
CA GLY A 312 -23.04 3.51 8.31
C GLY A 312 -24.50 3.38 7.88
N VAL A 313 -25.04 2.15 7.90
CA VAL A 313 -26.47 1.92 7.61
C VAL A 313 -27.37 2.63 8.64
N GLU A 314 -27.09 2.48 9.93
CA GLU A 314 -27.90 3.12 10.98
C GLU A 314 -27.82 4.64 10.89
N ALA A 315 -26.62 5.18 10.66
CA ALA A 315 -26.42 6.60 10.47
C ALA A 315 -27.16 7.16 9.24
N MET A 316 -27.37 6.34 8.20
CA MET A 316 -28.22 6.72 7.06
C MET A 316 -29.72 6.72 7.40
N LYS A 317 -30.19 5.86 8.31
CA LYS A 317 -31.56 5.93 8.84
C LYS A 317 -31.77 7.21 9.63
N GLU A 318 -30.89 7.47 10.59
CA GLU A 318 -30.93 8.68 11.41
C GLU A 318 -30.90 9.94 10.55
N LEU A 319 -30.06 9.97 9.51
CA LEU A 319 -29.99 11.07 8.57
C LEU A 319 -31.31 11.24 7.78
N ASN A 320 -31.91 10.14 7.31
CA ASN A 320 -33.20 10.19 6.62
C ASN A 320 -34.31 10.73 7.53
N ASP A 321 -34.35 10.29 8.79
CA ASP A 321 -35.33 10.73 9.77
C ASP A 321 -35.12 12.21 10.14
N GLU A 322 -33.87 12.66 10.29
CA GLU A 322 -33.53 14.07 10.49
C GLU A 322 -34.00 14.94 9.30
N LEU A 323 -33.76 14.50 8.06
CA LEU A 323 -34.17 15.26 6.87
C LEU A 323 -35.69 15.30 6.71
N ARG A 324 -36.37 14.19 7.01
CA ARG A 324 -37.83 14.10 6.98
C ARG A 324 -38.47 15.03 8.01
N SER A 325 -37.87 15.19 9.20
CA SER A 325 -38.34 16.14 10.21
C SER A 325 -38.31 17.60 9.71
N LYS A 326 -37.43 17.91 8.76
CA LYS A 326 -37.29 19.22 8.11
C LYS A 326 -38.04 19.33 6.78
N GLN A 327 -38.88 18.35 6.44
CA GLN A 327 -39.61 18.28 5.16
C GLN A 327 -38.71 18.22 3.91
N VAL A 328 -37.48 17.70 4.05
CA VAL A 328 -36.54 17.50 2.95
C VAL A 328 -36.44 16.01 2.63
N PHE A 329 -36.66 15.63 1.37
CA PHE A 329 -36.55 14.24 0.94
C PHE A 329 -35.10 13.86 0.62
N LEU A 330 -34.60 12.76 1.21
CA LEU A 330 -33.31 12.18 0.84
C LEU A 330 -33.49 11.16 -0.27
N ILE A 331 -32.73 11.31 -1.35
CA ILE A 331 -32.79 10.39 -2.48
C ILE A 331 -31.40 9.85 -2.80
N LEU A 332 -31.29 8.52 -2.91
CA LEU A 332 -30.04 7.81 -3.16
C LEU A 332 -29.97 7.40 -4.64
N ALA A 333 -28.96 7.89 -5.36
CA ALA A 333 -28.73 7.59 -6.78
C ALA A 333 -27.51 6.69 -6.99
N ASN A 334 -27.46 5.93 -8.08
CA ASN A 334 -26.30 5.12 -8.53
C ASN A 334 -25.73 4.12 -7.50
N MET A 335 -26.56 3.60 -6.59
CA MET A 335 -26.11 2.63 -5.58
C MET A 335 -25.86 1.24 -6.20
N LYS A 336 -24.72 0.62 -5.85
CA LYS A 336 -24.36 -0.74 -6.28
C LYS A 336 -25.34 -1.80 -5.76
N SER A 337 -25.47 -2.91 -6.49
CA SER A 337 -26.42 -4.00 -6.16
C SER A 337 -26.21 -4.58 -4.76
N CYS A 338 -24.97 -4.86 -4.36
CA CYS A 338 -24.67 -5.42 -3.04
C CYS A 338 -25.14 -4.50 -1.89
N LEU A 339 -24.94 -3.18 -2.05
CA LEU A 339 -25.36 -2.20 -1.06
C LEU A 339 -26.88 -2.07 -0.99
N ARG A 340 -27.56 -2.13 -2.14
CA ARG A 340 -29.03 -2.16 -2.19
C ARG A 340 -29.59 -3.36 -1.42
N LEU A 341 -29.04 -4.55 -1.63
CA LEU A 341 -29.45 -5.74 -0.88
C LEU A 341 -29.22 -5.56 0.64
N GLN A 342 -28.06 -5.04 1.03
CA GLN A 342 -27.75 -4.78 2.44
C GLN A 342 -28.74 -3.78 3.06
N TYR A 343 -29.08 -2.71 2.35
CA TYR A 343 -30.04 -1.70 2.81
C TYR A 343 -31.47 -2.25 2.88
N ALA A 344 -31.81 -3.23 2.03
CA ALA A 344 -33.08 -3.95 2.11
C ALA A 344 -33.18 -4.80 3.36
N TYR A 345 -32.15 -5.60 3.64
CA TYR A 345 -32.12 -6.43 4.85
C TYR A 345 -32.15 -5.58 6.12
N ALA A 346 -31.52 -4.40 6.10
CA ALA A 346 -31.55 -3.46 7.20
C ALA A 346 -32.86 -2.67 7.34
N GLY A 347 -33.83 -2.87 6.44
CA GLY A 347 -35.15 -2.24 6.49
C GLY A 347 -35.19 -0.77 6.07
N LEU A 348 -34.13 -0.21 5.48
CA LEU A 348 -34.12 1.20 5.02
C LEU A 348 -35.23 1.47 4.00
N TYR A 349 -35.55 0.52 3.12
CA TYR A 349 -36.61 0.74 2.14
C TYR A 349 -38.01 0.90 2.73
N ARG A 350 -38.21 0.60 4.03
CA ARG A 350 -39.47 0.88 4.72
C ARG A 350 -39.58 2.35 5.12
N THR A 351 -38.46 3.02 5.38
CA THR A 351 -38.40 4.43 5.81
C THR A 351 -38.11 5.40 4.68
N PHE A 352 -37.41 4.95 3.63
CA PHE A 352 -37.21 5.72 2.40
C PHE A 352 -38.48 5.62 1.52
N PRO A 353 -39.03 6.74 1.00
CA PRO A 353 -40.06 6.67 -0.04
C PRO A 353 -39.48 5.91 -1.24
N ALA A 354 -40.31 5.08 -1.90
CA ALA A 354 -39.96 4.03 -2.86
C ALA A 354 -39.18 4.45 -4.14
N ARG A 355 -38.04 5.13 -4.03
CA ARG A 355 -37.34 5.76 -5.16
C ARG A 355 -35.80 5.69 -5.07
N ILE A 356 -35.24 4.53 -4.75
CA ILE A 356 -33.84 4.24 -5.14
C ILE A 356 -33.84 3.91 -6.63
N ARG A 357 -33.56 4.91 -7.46
CA ARG A 357 -33.55 4.76 -8.92
C ARG A 357 -32.12 4.57 -9.44
N THR A 358 -31.98 3.62 -10.35
CA THR A 358 -30.71 3.01 -10.78
C THR A 358 -29.87 3.88 -11.71
N ASN A 359 -30.40 4.99 -12.22
CA ASN A 359 -29.73 5.79 -13.23
C ASN A 359 -29.93 7.29 -12.96
N SER A 360 -28.86 8.08 -13.14
CA SER A 360 -28.91 9.54 -13.01
C SER A 360 -29.91 10.17 -13.99
N GLU A 361 -30.07 9.63 -15.21
CA GLU A 361 -31.05 10.16 -16.18
C GLU A 361 -32.52 9.92 -15.80
N ALA A 362 -32.82 8.75 -15.22
CA ALA A 362 -34.16 8.41 -14.74
C ALA A 362 -34.56 9.24 -13.50
N PHE A 363 -33.57 9.92 -12.91
CA PHE A 363 -33.73 10.85 -11.81
C PHE A 363 -34.30 12.20 -12.28
N PHE A 364 -33.71 12.80 -13.32
CA PHE A 364 -34.06 14.16 -13.77
C PHE A 364 -35.31 14.22 -14.66
N LYS A 365 -35.65 13.13 -15.39
CA LYS A 365 -36.91 13.08 -16.15
C LYS A 365 -38.15 13.05 -15.24
N ALA A 366 -38.02 12.48 -14.04
CA ALA A 366 -39.13 12.31 -13.12
C ALA A 366 -39.44 13.56 -12.28
N ASP A 367 -38.46 14.45 -12.09
CA ASP A 367 -38.63 15.68 -11.30
C ASP A 367 -39.69 16.61 -11.93
N LYS A 368 -39.81 16.61 -13.26
CA LYS A 368 -40.85 17.37 -13.97
C LYS A 368 -42.27 16.79 -13.84
N ASP A 369 -42.40 15.47 -13.81
CA ASP A 369 -43.72 14.82 -13.80
C ASP A 369 -44.25 14.58 -12.38
N ASP A 370 -43.35 14.35 -11.41
CA ASP A 370 -43.73 14.02 -10.03
C ASP A 370 -43.94 15.26 -9.12
N LEU A 371 -43.40 16.44 -9.48
CA LEU A 371 -43.70 17.71 -8.78
C LEU A 371 -45.07 18.29 -9.16
N VAL A 372 -45.68 17.84 -10.26
CA VAL A 372 -47.00 18.31 -10.75
C VAL A 372 -48.14 17.47 -10.15
N GLY A 373 -47.86 16.26 -9.63
CA GLY A 373 -48.85 15.34 -9.09
C GLY A 373 -49.23 15.52 -7.62
N VAL A 374 -48.68 16.54 -6.93
CA VAL A 374 -49.05 16.89 -5.55
C VAL A 374 -49.83 18.20 -5.57
N LYS A 375 -51.13 18.09 -5.80
CA LYS A 375 -52.13 19.10 -5.42
C LYS A 375 -53.02 18.52 -4.33
#